data_AF-A0A0A0JTP2-F1
#
_entry.id   AF-A0A0A0JTP2-F1
#
_cell.length_a   1.000
_cell.length_b   1.000
_cell.length_c   1.000
_cell.angle_alpha   90.00
_cell.angle_beta   90.00
_cell.angle_gamma   90.00
#
_symmetry.space_group_name_H-M   'P 1'
#
loop_
_entity.id
_entity.type
_entity.pdbx_description
1 polymer ?
#
loop_
_entity_poly.entity_id
_entity_poly.type
_entity_poly.pdbx_seq_one_letter_code
_entity_poly.pdbx_strand_id
1 'polypeptide(L)'
;MLGLDAARGVAVVAMVIAHAVPFVSGRVPEAVAFLLLQVNDLASPLFALVMGAAAGLVFPGPSAWRGTARAVVRGVALVLLGVGLERLDHWVAVILHLLGLLLIVGTPLLVLGTRWLLGLAAVLFAAGPSVIEAVTRAAGGVAGGQAPTAAWATNPLVQWLVLNAHYRVLTLLPIFLVGAVLARRGLGDEQTSWWCLMGGLAMVWGSLALELLGMEVVFSGDHPDQLQETGLALAAYGLVMATDIARRRRTSAGTPLQPLAVIGRVALSLYVAHVVLLVPVIPIFPEGGWLPFLFFVWVSVAGAWAWGRFVGRGPVEWLVDAVSPSRRPPVEVAA
;
A
#
# COMPACT_ATOMS: atom_id res chain seq x y z
N MET A 1 -11.74 -8.26 -10.60
CA MET A 1 -12.18 -8.17 -9.19
C MET A 1 -11.40 -9.18 -8.35
N LEU A 2 -11.53 -10.51 -8.56
CA LEU A 2 -10.81 -11.52 -7.75
C LEU A 2 -9.29 -11.26 -7.64
N GLY A 3 -8.60 -11.07 -8.76
CA GLY A 3 -7.16 -10.77 -8.73
C GLY A 3 -6.82 -9.52 -7.91
N LEU A 4 -7.56 -8.42 -8.09
CA LEU A 4 -7.33 -7.17 -7.37
C LEU A 4 -7.60 -7.31 -5.87
N ASP A 5 -8.65 -8.03 -5.50
CA ASP A 5 -8.97 -8.35 -4.11
C ASP A 5 -7.89 -9.24 -3.49
N ALA A 6 -7.38 -10.22 -4.24
CA ALA A 6 -6.28 -11.07 -3.79
C ALA A 6 -4.98 -10.27 -3.62
N ALA A 7 -4.64 -9.37 -4.55
CA ALA A 7 -3.45 -8.51 -4.43
C ALA A 7 -3.54 -7.60 -3.20
N ARG A 8 -4.72 -7.03 -2.93
CA ARG A 8 -5.00 -6.30 -1.67
C ARG A 8 -4.89 -7.20 -0.44
N GLY A 9 -5.33 -8.45 -0.54
CA GLY A 9 -5.15 -9.49 0.47
C GLY A 9 -3.69 -9.79 0.77
N VAL A 10 -2.86 -9.90 -0.26
CA VAL A 10 -1.40 -10.06 -0.12
C VAL A 10 -0.81 -8.86 0.60
N ALA A 11 -1.15 -7.64 0.19
CA ALA A 11 -0.65 -6.41 0.82
C ALA A 11 -0.97 -6.35 2.31
N VAL A 12 -2.21 -6.67 2.71
CA VAL A 12 -2.60 -6.62 4.13
C VAL A 12 -1.98 -7.75 4.94
N VAL A 13 -1.82 -8.96 4.38
CA VAL A 13 -1.11 -10.05 5.08
C VAL A 13 0.36 -9.69 5.27
N ALA A 14 1.01 -9.16 4.22
CA ALA A 14 2.39 -8.69 4.29
C ALA A 14 2.57 -7.61 5.36
N MET A 15 1.66 -6.64 5.43
CA MET A 15 1.65 -5.60 6.47
C MET A 15 1.47 -6.18 7.88
N VAL A 16 0.55 -7.13 8.10
CA VAL A 16 0.41 -7.77 9.43
C VAL A 16 1.71 -8.46 9.84
N ILE A 17 2.36 -9.16 8.91
CA ILE A 17 3.66 -9.79 9.15
C ILE A 17 4.71 -8.74 9.49
N ALA A 18 4.78 -7.64 8.72
CA ALA A 18 5.73 -6.55 8.92
C ALA A 18 5.61 -5.94 10.33
N HIS A 19 4.39 -5.68 10.81
CA HIS A 19 4.16 -5.15 12.16
C HIS A 19 4.42 -6.16 13.28
N ALA A 20 4.46 -7.46 12.96
CA ALA A 20 4.82 -8.52 13.88
C ALA A 20 6.35 -8.71 13.99
N VAL A 21 7.13 -8.30 12.97
CA VAL A 21 8.60 -8.48 12.93
C VAL A 21 9.32 -8.05 14.22
N PRO A 22 8.97 -6.93 14.89
CA PRO A 22 9.60 -6.54 16.15
C PRO A 22 9.54 -7.60 17.26
N PHE A 23 8.58 -8.53 17.24
CA PHE A 23 8.58 -9.63 18.20
C PHE A 23 9.77 -10.58 18.00
N VAL A 24 10.22 -10.79 16.77
CA VAL A 24 11.30 -11.75 16.43
C VAL A 24 12.59 -11.07 15.97
N SER A 25 12.62 -9.74 15.87
CA SER A 25 13.80 -8.97 15.45
C SER A 25 15.00 -9.29 16.34
N GLY A 26 16.15 -9.61 15.72
CA GLY A 26 17.38 -10.00 16.42
C GLY A 26 17.39 -11.43 16.97
N ARG A 27 16.35 -12.23 16.73
CA ARG A 27 16.22 -13.63 17.20
C ARG A 27 16.15 -14.64 16.07
N VAL A 28 16.47 -14.22 14.85
CA VAL A 28 16.34 -15.04 13.63
C VAL A 28 17.64 -14.99 12.82
N PRO A 29 17.96 -16.05 12.05
CA PRO A 29 19.07 -16.03 11.11
C PRO A 29 18.92 -14.91 10.08
N GLU A 30 20.05 -14.41 9.56
CA GLU A 30 20.09 -13.34 8.57
C GLU A 30 19.22 -13.62 7.33
N ALA A 31 19.22 -14.87 6.83
CA ALA A 31 18.37 -15.27 5.73
C ALA A 31 16.86 -15.10 6.02
N VAL A 32 16.42 -15.36 7.26
CA VAL A 32 15.03 -15.17 7.68
C VAL A 32 14.72 -13.69 7.86
N ALA A 33 15.66 -12.92 8.45
CA ALA A 33 15.53 -11.47 8.57
C ALA A 33 15.39 -10.81 7.19
N PHE A 34 16.23 -11.19 6.23
CA PHE A 34 16.15 -10.73 4.85
C PHE A 34 14.76 -10.98 4.26
N LEU A 35 14.22 -12.20 4.35
CA LEU A 35 12.88 -12.52 3.85
C LEU A 35 11.78 -11.69 4.52
N LEU A 36 11.86 -11.48 5.84
CA LEU A 36 10.90 -10.66 6.57
C LEU A 36 10.96 -9.18 6.14
N LEU A 37 12.15 -8.66 5.85
CA LEU A 37 12.32 -7.31 5.30
C LEU A 37 11.72 -7.19 3.89
N GLN A 38 11.91 -8.19 3.03
CA GLN A 38 11.25 -8.19 1.71
C GLN A 38 9.71 -8.16 1.83
N VAL A 39 9.15 -8.85 2.83
CA VAL A 39 7.70 -8.81 3.11
C VAL A 39 7.27 -7.43 3.63
N ASN A 40 8.09 -6.79 4.46
CA ASN A 40 7.87 -5.42 4.92
C ASN A 40 7.81 -4.43 3.75
N ASP A 41 8.80 -4.48 2.87
CA ASP A 41 8.98 -3.53 1.75
C ASP A 41 7.93 -3.73 0.65
N LEU A 42 7.31 -4.91 0.58
CA LEU A 42 6.23 -5.21 -0.37
C LEU A 42 4.91 -4.51 -0.01
N ALA A 43 4.61 -4.35 1.28
CA ALA A 43 3.24 -4.11 1.74
C ALA A 43 2.69 -2.73 1.31
N SER A 44 3.42 -1.66 1.60
CA SER A 44 3.07 -0.27 1.30
C SER A 44 2.91 0.02 -0.21
N PRO A 45 3.87 -0.31 -1.10
CA PRO A 45 3.74 -0.04 -2.53
C PRO A 45 2.65 -0.90 -3.18
N LEU A 46 2.43 -2.15 -2.72
CA LEU A 46 1.35 -2.98 -3.24
C LEU A 46 -0.04 -2.42 -2.86
N PHE A 47 -0.20 -1.87 -1.66
CA PHE A 47 -1.41 -1.13 -1.29
C PHE A 47 -1.65 0.08 -2.19
N ALA A 48 -0.62 0.90 -2.42
CA ALA A 48 -0.70 2.07 -3.28
C ALA A 48 -1.05 1.69 -4.73
N LEU A 49 -0.42 0.65 -5.28
CA LEU A 49 -0.70 0.10 -6.60
C LEU A 49 -2.16 -0.34 -6.73
N VAL A 50 -2.64 -1.17 -5.80
CA VAL A 50 -4.01 -1.70 -5.83
C VAL A 50 -5.04 -0.59 -5.61
N MET A 51 -4.72 0.40 -4.77
CA MET A 51 -5.55 1.58 -4.57
C MET A 51 -5.68 2.40 -5.86
N GLY A 52 -4.56 2.64 -6.54
CA GLY A 52 -4.53 3.32 -7.83
C GLY A 52 -5.32 2.57 -8.91
N ALA A 53 -5.17 1.25 -8.97
CA ALA A 53 -5.95 0.40 -9.87
C ALA A 53 -7.46 0.46 -9.56
N ALA A 54 -7.84 0.41 -8.28
CA ALA A 54 -9.23 0.56 -7.87
C ALA A 54 -9.81 1.93 -8.26
N ALA A 55 -9.04 3.01 -8.08
CA ALA A 55 -9.43 4.36 -8.50
C ALA A 55 -9.57 4.45 -10.04
N GLY A 56 -8.64 3.85 -10.78
CA GLY A 56 -8.66 3.79 -12.25
C GLY A 56 -9.85 3.02 -12.84
N LEU A 57 -10.37 2.01 -12.13
CA LEU A 57 -11.59 1.28 -12.55
C LEU A 57 -12.89 2.07 -12.33
N VAL A 58 -12.93 2.90 -11.30
CA VAL A 58 -14.10 3.75 -10.99
C VAL A 58 -14.17 4.95 -11.93
N PHE A 59 -13.03 5.33 -12.53
CA PHE A 59 -12.90 6.41 -13.51
C PHE A 59 -13.12 5.87 -14.95
N PRO A 60 -14.37 5.88 -15.45
CA PRO A 60 -14.62 6.67 -16.67
C PRO A 60 -16.03 7.31 -16.71
N GLY A 61 -16.11 8.60 -17.06
CA GLY A 61 -17.37 9.26 -17.45
C GLY A 61 -17.52 10.73 -17.03
N PRO A 62 -18.65 11.39 -17.35
CA PRO A 62 -18.93 12.82 -17.13
C PRO A 62 -19.05 13.24 -15.65
N SER A 63 -18.47 12.48 -14.72
CA SER A 63 -18.54 12.71 -13.27
C SER A 63 -17.18 12.65 -12.58
N ALA A 64 -16.11 13.09 -13.25
CA ALA A 64 -14.78 13.24 -12.63
C ALA A 64 -14.86 13.96 -11.27
N TRP A 65 -15.71 14.99 -11.17
CA TRP A 65 -16.04 15.65 -9.91
C TRP A 65 -16.56 14.70 -8.82
N ARG A 66 -17.49 13.80 -9.13
CA ARG A 66 -18.04 12.84 -8.16
C ARG A 66 -17.01 11.81 -7.74
N GLY A 67 -16.19 11.34 -8.69
CA GLY A 67 -15.06 10.46 -8.41
C GLY A 67 -14.09 11.11 -7.44
N THR A 68 -13.71 12.37 -7.70
CA THR A 68 -12.86 13.16 -6.81
C THR A 68 -13.51 13.43 -5.47
N ALA A 69 -14.78 13.85 -5.40
CA ALA A 69 -15.48 14.10 -4.15
C ALA A 69 -15.55 12.84 -3.28
N ARG A 70 -15.83 11.68 -3.88
CA ARG A 70 -15.80 10.39 -3.18
C ARG A 70 -14.39 10.01 -2.72
N ALA A 71 -13.37 10.25 -3.54
CA ALA A 71 -11.98 10.05 -3.15
C ALA A 71 -11.56 10.95 -1.99
N VAL A 72 -12.01 12.21 -1.98
CA VAL A 72 -11.75 13.17 -0.89
C VAL A 72 -12.40 12.70 0.40
N VAL A 73 -13.69 12.36 0.39
CA VAL A 73 -14.39 11.90 1.60
C VAL A 73 -13.75 10.62 2.15
N ARG A 74 -13.44 9.66 1.29
CA ARG A 74 -12.75 8.42 1.69
C ARG A 74 -11.36 8.74 2.23
N GLY A 75 -10.60 9.58 1.54
CA GLY A 75 -9.25 9.98 1.93
C GLY A 75 -9.22 10.68 3.29
N VAL A 76 -10.16 11.61 3.53
CA VAL A 76 -10.32 12.27 4.83
C VAL A 76 -10.67 11.26 5.92
N ALA A 77 -11.57 10.31 5.67
CA ALA A 77 -11.89 9.26 6.63
C ALA A 77 -10.65 8.40 6.97
N LEU A 78 -9.83 8.06 5.97
CA LEU A 78 -8.56 7.34 6.19
C LEU A 78 -7.55 8.18 6.97
N VAL A 79 -7.45 9.48 6.71
CA VAL A 79 -6.60 10.40 7.47
C VAL A 79 -7.04 10.46 8.93
N LEU A 80 -8.33 10.63 9.20
CA LEU A 80 -8.86 10.67 10.57
C LEU A 80 -8.63 9.36 11.31
N LEU A 81 -8.85 8.21 10.65
CA LEU A 81 -8.56 6.90 11.23
C LEU A 81 -7.05 6.73 11.50
N GLY A 82 -6.19 7.12 10.57
CA GLY A 82 -4.75 7.01 10.70
C GLY A 82 -4.21 7.84 11.86
N VAL A 83 -4.56 9.12 11.91
CA VAL A 83 -4.17 10.03 13.01
C VAL A 83 -4.76 9.56 14.36
N GLY A 84 -5.95 8.96 14.35
CA GLY A 84 -6.55 8.37 15.54
C GLY A 84 -5.77 7.16 16.06
N LEU A 85 -5.34 6.27 15.16
CA LEU A 85 -4.53 5.10 15.50
C LEU A 85 -3.15 5.48 16.01
N GLU A 86 -2.49 6.49 15.45
CA GLU A 86 -1.17 6.96 15.91
C GLU A 86 -1.13 7.40 17.38
N ARG A 87 -2.27 7.71 17.98
CA ARG A 87 -2.36 8.08 19.40
C ARG A 87 -2.35 6.87 20.35
N LEU A 88 -2.45 5.66 19.81
CA LEU A 88 -2.42 4.43 20.59
C LEU A 88 -0.97 4.06 20.91
N ASP A 89 -0.78 3.36 22.04
CA ASP A 89 0.53 2.93 22.50
C ASP A 89 1.00 1.69 21.73
N HIS A 90 1.59 1.91 20.55
CA HIS A 90 2.14 0.87 19.68
C HIS A 90 3.32 1.39 18.84
N TRP A 91 4.12 0.50 18.28
CA TRP A 91 5.25 0.84 17.38
C TRP A 91 4.90 0.90 15.89
N VAL A 92 3.63 0.72 15.53
CA VAL A 92 3.23 0.66 14.11
C VAL A 92 3.39 2.01 13.44
N ALA A 93 4.13 2.04 12.33
CA ALA A 93 4.13 3.17 11.40
C ALA A 93 2.79 3.19 10.63
N VAL A 94 1.86 4.06 11.04
CA VAL A 94 0.48 4.03 10.54
C VAL A 94 0.38 4.62 9.13
N ILE A 95 0.46 3.78 8.08
CA ILE A 95 0.36 4.25 6.68
C ILE A 95 -1.02 4.84 6.28
N LEU A 96 -2.06 4.65 7.08
CA LEU A 96 -3.45 4.90 6.66
C LEU A 96 -3.72 6.37 6.26
N HIS A 97 -3.14 7.32 6.97
CA HIS A 97 -3.30 8.74 6.66
C HIS A 97 -2.55 9.13 5.37
N LEU A 98 -1.40 8.50 5.09
CA LEU A 98 -0.68 8.67 3.82
C LEU A 98 -1.48 8.10 2.66
N LEU A 99 -2.09 6.92 2.82
CA LEU A 99 -2.98 6.34 1.81
C LEU A 99 -4.22 7.23 1.58
N GLY A 100 -4.73 7.88 2.63
CA GLY A 100 -5.81 8.86 2.53
C GLY A 100 -5.43 10.08 1.69
N LEU A 101 -4.26 10.67 1.96
CA LEU A 101 -3.71 11.77 1.16
C LEU A 101 -3.40 11.34 -0.28
N LEU A 102 -2.84 10.15 -0.46
CA LEU A 102 -2.55 9.57 -1.77
C LEU A 102 -3.83 9.45 -2.60
N LEU A 103 -4.96 9.06 -1.99
CA LEU A 103 -6.25 9.01 -2.67
C LEU A 103 -6.76 10.42 -3.04
N ILE A 104 -6.60 11.40 -2.14
CA ILE A 104 -6.99 12.81 -2.36
C ILE A 104 -6.20 13.44 -3.50
N VAL A 105 -4.88 13.24 -3.52
CA VAL A 105 -3.96 13.85 -4.49
C VAL A 105 -3.93 13.07 -5.81
N GLY A 106 -3.92 11.74 -5.74
CA GLY A 106 -3.77 10.87 -6.90
C GLY A 106 -5.03 10.78 -7.77
N THR A 107 -6.23 10.79 -7.16
CA THR A 107 -7.47 10.61 -7.93
C THR A 107 -7.75 11.74 -8.93
N PRO A 108 -7.60 13.03 -8.60
CA PRO A 108 -7.76 14.12 -9.57
C PRO A 108 -6.85 13.99 -10.80
N LEU A 109 -5.64 13.46 -10.62
CA LEU A 109 -4.69 13.24 -11.72
C LEU A 109 -5.21 12.21 -12.73
N LEU A 110 -6.15 11.33 -12.33
CA LEU A 110 -6.76 10.35 -13.21
C LEU A 110 -7.71 10.96 -14.25
N VAL A 111 -7.85 12.29 -14.31
CA VAL A 111 -8.43 12.98 -15.48
C VAL A 111 -7.45 12.99 -16.65
N LEU A 112 -6.15 12.91 -16.38
CA LEU A 112 -5.11 12.91 -17.41
C LEU A 112 -5.12 11.59 -18.20
N GLY A 113 -4.77 11.68 -19.49
CA GLY A 113 -4.60 10.52 -20.35
C GLY A 113 -3.43 9.62 -19.91
N THR A 114 -3.43 8.36 -20.35
CA THR A 114 -2.45 7.33 -19.93
C THR A 114 -0.99 7.75 -20.12
N ARG A 115 -0.66 8.42 -21.25
CA ARG A 115 0.70 8.92 -21.51
C ARG A 115 1.20 9.91 -20.46
N TRP A 116 0.31 10.77 -19.98
CA TRP A 116 0.65 11.81 -18.99
C TRP A 116 0.78 11.22 -17.60
N LEU A 117 -0.06 10.23 -17.26
CA LEU A 117 0.09 9.48 -16.01
C LEU A 117 1.43 8.74 -15.95
N LEU A 118 1.83 8.07 -17.04
CA LEU A 118 3.13 7.39 -17.10
C LEU A 118 4.29 8.37 -17.04
N GLY A 119 4.22 9.49 -17.77
CA GLY A 119 5.23 10.54 -17.70
C GLY A 119 5.38 11.11 -16.30
N LEU A 120 4.26 11.40 -15.63
CA LEU A 120 4.27 11.90 -14.25
C LEU A 120 4.81 10.86 -13.27
N ALA A 121 4.41 9.59 -13.39
CA ALA A 121 4.95 8.51 -12.56
C ALA A 121 6.46 8.37 -12.74
N ALA A 122 6.96 8.41 -13.98
CA ALA A 122 8.39 8.33 -14.27
C ALA A 122 9.17 9.53 -13.70
N VAL A 123 8.65 10.75 -13.85
CA VAL A 123 9.27 11.96 -13.28
C VAL A 123 9.30 11.90 -11.76
N LEU A 124 8.19 11.52 -11.12
CA LEU A 124 8.12 11.42 -9.66
C LEU A 124 9.04 10.31 -9.12
N PHE A 125 9.12 9.17 -9.80
CA PHE A 125 10.04 8.08 -9.44
C PHE A 125 11.50 8.51 -9.56
N ALA A 126 11.86 9.19 -10.65
CA ALA A 126 13.24 9.63 -10.89
C ALA A 126 13.66 10.81 -10.00
N ALA A 127 12.78 11.79 -9.79
CA ALA A 127 13.10 13.01 -9.04
C ALA A 127 12.79 12.91 -7.54
N GLY A 128 11.97 11.92 -7.13
CA GLY A 128 11.51 11.74 -5.75
C GLY A 128 12.63 11.73 -4.71
N PRO A 129 13.65 10.87 -4.84
CA PRO A 129 14.77 10.81 -3.88
C PRO A 129 15.50 12.15 -3.77
N SER A 130 15.81 12.79 -4.90
CA SER A 130 16.50 14.08 -4.93
C SER A 130 15.67 15.19 -4.27
N VAL A 131 14.35 15.16 -4.42
CA VAL A 131 13.44 16.09 -3.73
C VAL A 131 13.45 15.83 -2.22
N ILE A 132 13.40 14.57 -1.78
CA ILE A 132 13.48 14.23 -0.35
C ILE A 132 14.78 14.74 0.25
N GLU A 133 15.91 14.51 -0.41
CA GLU A 133 17.21 14.95 0.05
C GLU A 133 17.30 16.48 0.09
N ALA A 134 16.84 17.16 -0.97
CA ALA A 134 16.85 18.62 -1.03
C ALA A 134 15.98 19.26 0.06
N VAL A 135 14.78 18.74 0.31
CA VAL A 135 13.87 19.24 1.36
C VAL A 135 14.43 18.92 2.75
N THR A 136 15.03 17.75 2.95
CA THR A 136 15.68 17.38 4.20
C THR A 136 16.85 18.32 4.51
N ARG A 137 17.68 18.61 3.51
CA ARG A 137 18.81 19.54 3.63
C ARG A 137 18.35 20.97 3.88
N ALA A 138 17.31 21.43 3.17
CA ALA A 138 16.72 22.75 3.39
C ALA A 138 16.12 22.90 4.79
N ALA A 139 15.70 21.79 5.41
CA ALA A 139 15.22 21.74 6.78
C ALA A 139 16.34 21.59 7.83
N GLY A 140 17.61 21.64 7.41
CA GLY A 140 18.76 21.52 8.31
C GLY A 140 19.06 20.10 8.78
N GLY A 141 18.59 19.07 8.05
CA GLY A 141 18.89 17.66 8.32
C GLY A 141 19.77 17.02 7.24
N VAL A 142 20.01 15.72 7.39
CA VAL A 142 20.70 14.86 6.42
C VAL A 142 19.82 13.63 6.19
N ALA A 143 19.46 13.36 4.93
CA ALA A 143 18.63 12.19 4.60
C ALA A 143 19.31 10.89 5.06
N GLY A 144 18.57 10.04 5.78
CA GLY A 144 19.10 8.82 6.39
C GLY A 144 19.99 9.03 7.63
N GLY A 145 20.19 10.27 8.07
CA GLY A 145 21.03 10.59 9.22
C GLY A 145 20.35 11.56 10.18
N GLN A 146 20.79 12.81 10.15
CA GLN A 146 20.32 13.84 11.08
C GLN A 146 18.89 14.28 10.77
N ALA A 147 18.04 14.24 11.79
CA ALA A 147 16.65 14.69 11.66
C ALA A 147 16.57 16.19 11.30
N PRO A 148 15.60 16.59 10.45
CA PRO A 148 15.28 17.99 10.19
C PRO A 148 15.07 18.82 11.47
N THR A 149 15.62 20.04 11.50
CA THR A 149 15.54 20.95 12.67
C THR A 149 14.66 22.17 12.43
N ALA A 150 14.35 22.50 11.18
CA ALA A 150 13.53 23.66 10.85
C ALA A 150 12.08 23.51 11.37
N ALA A 151 11.52 24.58 11.93
CA ALA A 151 10.17 24.57 12.52
C ALA A 151 9.06 24.19 11.52
N TRP A 152 9.19 24.54 10.23
CA TRP A 152 8.22 24.16 9.20
C TRP A 152 8.27 22.67 8.87
N ALA A 153 9.39 21.98 9.15
CA ALA A 153 9.54 20.56 8.89
C ALA A 153 8.66 19.71 9.82
N THR A 154 8.25 20.23 10.98
CA THR A 154 7.33 19.54 11.90
C THR A 154 5.87 19.62 11.44
N ASN A 155 5.57 20.36 10.37
CA ASN A 155 4.23 20.41 9.80
C ASN A 155 3.80 19.00 9.32
N PRO A 156 2.64 18.47 9.78
CA PRO A 156 2.21 17.12 9.42
C PRO A 156 2.09 16.90 7.91
N LEU A 157 1.65 17.90 7.14
CA LEU A 157 1.56 17.76 5.68
C LEU A 157 2.94 17.64 5.04
N VAL A 158 3.94 18.39 5.51
CA VAL A 158 5.31 18.30 5.01
C VAL A 158 5.90 16.93 5.35
N GLN A 159 5.65 16.45 6.57
CA GLN A 159 6.00 15.09 6.99
C GLN A 159 5.37 14.05 6.05
N TRP A 160 4.04 14.03 5.93
CA TRP A 160 3.35 13.01 5.14
C TRP A 160 3.66 13.06 3.64
N LEU A 161 3.91 14.26 3.08
CA LEU A 161 4.22 14.40 1.67
C LEU A 161 5.67 14.01 1.35
N VAL A 162 6.65 14.42 2.17
CA VAL A 162 8.09 14.37 1.80
C VAL A 162 9.02 13.96 2.94
N LEU A 163 8.79 14.37 4.19
CA LEU A 163 9.81 14.24 5.24
C LEU A 163 9.66 13.04 6.19
N ASN A 164 8.54 12.31 6.12
CA ASN A 164 8.31 11.17 7.00
C ASN A 164 9.32 10.05 6.73
N ALA A 165 9.82 9.44 7.81
CA ALA A 165 10.93 8.48 7.76
C ALA A 165 10.55 7.11 7.17
N HIS A 166 9.27 6.73 7.22
CA HIS A 166 8.81 5.39 6.85
C HIS A 166 8.09 5.36 5.52
N TYR A 167 7.20 6.33 5.26
CA TYR A 167 6.38 6.36 4.06
C TYR A 167 6.15 7.79 3.61
N ARG A 168 6.02 8.03 2.30
CA ARG A 168 5.78 9.36 1.75
C ARG A 168 4.77 9.28 0.62
N VAL A 169 3.87 10.28 0.54
CA VAL A 169 3.00 10.40 -0.65
C VAL A 169 3.83 10.55 -1.91
N LEU A 170 4.96 11.28 -1.84
CA LEU A 170 5.86 11.48 -2.97
C LEU A 170 6.38 10.18 -3.58
N THR A 171 6.74 9.18 -2.76
CA THR A 171 7.28 7.89 -3.23
C THR A 171 6.19 6.88 -3.60
N LEU A 172 5.01 6.98 -2.96
CA LEU A 172 3.87 6.09 -3.26
C LEU A 172 3.04 6.55 -4.47
N LEU A 173 3.08 7.84 -4.82
CA LEU A 173 2.31 8.38 -5.94
C LEU A 173 2.69 7.77 -7.30
N PRO A 174 3.98 7.58 -7.67
CA PRO A 174 4.36 6.88 -8.90
C PRO A 174 3.63 5.55 -9.07
N ILE A 175 3.70 4.67 -8.06
CA ILE A 175 3.14 3.32 -8.16
C ILE A 175 1.61 3.32 -8.12
N PHE A 176 0.99 4.26 -7.41
CA PHE A 176 -0.46 4.51 -7.51
C PHE A 176 -0.88 4.87 -8.95
N LEU A 177 -0.16 5.79 -9.61
CA LEU A 177 -0.48 6.19 -10.97
C LEU A 177 -0.29 5.02 -11.96
N VAL A 178 0.76 4.22 -11.77
CA VAL A 178 0.96 2.98 -12.53
C VAL A 178 -0.22 2.02 -12.35
N GLY A 179 -0.70 1.83 -11.12
CA GLY A 179 -1.89 1.02 -10.83
C GLY A 179 -3.11 1.47 -11.62
N ALA A 180 -3.36 2.79 -11.67
CA ALA A 180 -4.46 3.35 -12.45
C ALA A 180 -4.30 3.10 -13.96
N VAL A 181 -3.08 3.18 -14.49
CA VAL A 181 -2.77 2.86 -15.89
C VAL A 181 -3.03 1.37 -16.19
N LEU A 182 -2.62 0.47 -15.30
CA LEU A 182 -2.87 -0.97 -15.43
C LEU A 182 -4.37 -1.27 -15.45
N ALA A 183 -5.15 -0.60 -14.60
CA ALA A 183 -6.61 -0.73 -14.60
C ALA A 183 -7.25 -0.27 -15.91
N ARG A 184 -6.78 0.85 -16.50
CA ARG A 184 -7.26 1.36 -17.80
C ARG A 184 -6.92 0.45 -18.96
N ARG A 185 -5.74 -0.18 -18.93
CA ARG A 185 -5.31 -1.15 -19.95
C ARG A 185 -6.14 -2.44 -19.88
N GLY A 186 -6.59 -2.80 -18.69
CA GLY A 186 -7.51 -3.90 -18.44
C GLY A 186 -6.87 -5.01 -17.61
N LEU A 187 -7.56 -5.42 -16.55
CA LEU A 187 -7.06 -6.45 -15.61
C LEU A 187 -6.98 -7.87 -16.19
N GLY A 188 -7.48 -8.08 -17.40
CA GLY A 188 -7.43 -9.36 -18.11
C GLY A 188 -6.27 -9.48 -19.09
N ASP A 189 -5.43 -8.44 -19.24
CA ASP A 189 -4.28 -8.45 -20.13
C ASP A 189 -3.15 -9.31 -19.53
N GLU A 190 -3.03 -10.54 -20.04
CA GLU A 190 -2.01 -11.49 -19.62
C GLU A 190 -0.59 -10.99 -19.93
N GLN A 191 -0.41 -10.34 -21.08
CA GLN A 191 0.89 -9.83 -21.48
C GLN A 191 1.36 -8.76 -20.48
N THR A 192 0.47 -7.83 -20.11
CA THR A 192 0.77 -6.81 -19.10
C THR A 192 1.06 -7.41 -17.73
N SER A 193 0.37 -8.49 -17.34
CA SER A 193 0.63 -9.19 -16.08
C SER A 193 2.05 -9.76 -16.04
N TRP A 194 2.50 -10.38 -17.15
CA TRP A 194 3.87 -10.86 -17.28
C TRP A 194 4.91 -9.73 -17.36
N TRP A 195 4.61 -8.63 -18.04
CA TRP A 195 5.49 -7.46 -18.05
C TRP A 195 5.65 -6.85 -16.66
N CYS A 196 4.58 -6.78 -15.85
CA CYS A 196 4.67 -6.36 -14.46
C CYS A 196 5.54 -7.33 -13.64
N LEU A 197 5.35 -8.65 -13.84
CA LEU A 197 6.13 -9.65 -13.12
C LEU A 197 7.62 -9.59 -13.47
N MET A 198 7.96 -9.63 -14.76
CA MET A 198 9.35 -9.61 -15.22
C MET A 198 10.01 -8.25 -14.97
N GLY A 199 9.31 -7.15 -15.25
CA GLY A 199 9.81 -5.81 -14.96
C GLY A 199 10.02 -5.58 -13.46
N GLY A 200 9.08 -6.04 -12.62
CA GLY A 200 9.21 -5.97 -11.17
C GLY A 200 10.41 -6.75 -10.65
N LEU A 201 10.59 -7.99 -11.10
CA LEU A 201 11.78 -8.79 -10.77
C LEU A 201 13.08 -8.13 -11.25
N ALA A 202 13.09 -7.54 -12.45
CA ALA A 202 14.25 -6.82 -12.96
C ALA A 202 14.59 -5.59 -12.10
N MET A 203 13.59 -4.88 -11.56
CA MET A 203 13.82 -3.76 -10.64
C MET A 203 14.39 -4.22 -9.30
N VAL A 204 13.89 -5.33 -8.74
CA VAL A 204 14.45 -5.93 -7.51
C VAL A 204 15.90 -6.34 -7.71
N TRP A 205 16.21 -7.05 -8.80
CA TRP A 205 17.58 -7.39 -9.15
C TRP A 205 18.45 -6.16 -9.42
N GLY A 206 17.86 -5.10 -10.00
CA GLY A 206 18.50 -3.81 -10.16
C GLY A 206 18.90 -3.19 -8.83
N SER A 207 18.01 -3.19 -7.83
CA SER A 207 18.34 -2.72 -6.48
C SER A 207 19.51 -3.50 -5.87
N LEU A 208 19.45 -4.84 -5.90
CA LEU A 208 20.54 -5.69 -5.39
C LEU A 208 21.86 -5.46 -6.13
N ALA A 209 21.81 -5.23 -7.45
CA ALA A 209 23.01 -4.91 -8.23
C ALA A 209 23.60 -3.55 -7.84
N LEU A 210 22.76 -2.55 -7.53
CA LEU A 210 23.23 -1.25 -7.04
C LEU A 210 23.89 -1.37 -5.66
N GLU A 211 23.33 -2.18 -4.78
CA GLU A 211 23.92 -2.49 -3.47
C GLU A 211 25.30 -3.13 -3.61
N LEU A 212 25.46 -4.11 -4.52
CA LEU A 212 26.76 -4.72 -4.85
C LEU A 212 27.78 -3.73 -5.44
N LEU A 213 27.32 -2.63 -6.04
CA LEU A 213 28.16 -1.55 -6.55
C LEU A 213 28.48 -0.48 -5.49
N GLY A 214 28.08 -0.68 -4.24
CA GLY A 214 28.29 0.24 -3.13
C GLY A 214 27.28 1.39 -3.05
N MET A 215 26.18 1.32 -3.81
CA MET A 215 25.04 2.23 -3.68
C MET A 215 23.97 1.58 -2.80
N GLU A 216 24.29 1.47 -1.52
CA GLU A 216 23.42 0.87 -0.50
C GLU A 216 22.17 1.73 -0.24
N VAL A 217 21.12 1.11 0.29
CA VAL A 217 19.94 1.83 0.76
C VAL A 217 20.30 2.64 2.00
N VAL A 218 20.38 3.97 1.84
CA VAL A 218 20.71 4.88 2.95
C VAL A 218 19.48 5.25 3.77
N PHE A 219 18.34 5.44 3.10
CA PHE A 219 17.08 5.79 3.75
C PHE A 219 15.88 5.29 2.93
N SER A 220 14.74 5.10 3.60
CA SER A 220 13.49 4.79 2.90
C SER A 220 13.18 5.88 1.88
N GLY A 221 12.81 5.50 0.65
CA GLY A 221 12.52 6.41 -0.45
C GLY A 221 13.71 6.85 -1.28
N ASP A 222 14.92 6.33 -1.01
CA ASP A 222 16.10 6.51 -1.87
C ASP A 222 15.97 5.70 -3.19
N HIS A 223 16.86 5.91 -4.16
CA HIS A 223 16.82 5.25 -5.47
C HIS A 223 16.79 3.72 -5.41
N PRO A 224 17.75 3.02 -4.76
CA PRO A 224 17.72 1.56 -4.67
C PRO A 224 16.48 1.05 -3.92
N ASP A 225 16.07 1.75 -2.87
CA ASP A 225 14.87 1.42 -2.09
C ASP A 225 13.59 1.48 -2.95
N GLN A 226 13.41 2.57 -3.72
CA GLN A 226 12.27 2.70 -4.62
C GLN A 226 12.25 1.64 -5.72
N LEU A 227 13.42 1.25 -6.25
CA LEU A 227 13.56 0.14 -7.19
C LEU A 227 13.08 -1.18 -6.56
N GLN A 228 13.49 -1.47 -5.34
CA GLN A 228 13.10 -2.66 -4.59
C GLN A 228 11.59 -2.67 -4.28
N GLU A 229 11.09 -1.65 -3.58
CA GLU A 229 9.68 -1.55 -3.17
C GLU A 229 8.73 -1.61 -4.38
N THR A 230 9.01 -0.81 -5.41
CA THR A 230 8.21 -0.78 -6.64
C THR A 230 8.32 -2.11 -7.39
N GLY A 231 9.52 -2.68 -7.45
CA GLY A 231 9.78 -3.97 -8.07
C GLY A 231 8.99 -5.10 -7.42
N LEU A 232 9.02 -5.18 -6.09
CA LEU A 232 8.26 -6.14 -5.29
C LEU A 232 6.75 -6.00 -5.53
N ALA A 233 6.22 -4.77 -5.51
CA ALA A 233 4.79 -4.54 -5.75
C ALA A 233 4.35 -4.95 -7.17
N LEU A 234 5.12 -4.58 -8.20
CA LEU A 234 4.83 -4.97 -9.58
C LEU A 234 4.95 -6.48 -9.78
N ALA A 235 5.97 -7.11 -9.18
CA ALA A 235 6.16 -8.55 -9.23
C ALA A 235 4.99 -9.29 -8.58
N ALA A 236 4.61 -8.91 -7.36
CA ALA A 236 3.48 -9.50 -6.65
C ALA A 236 2.16 -9.29 -7.41
N TYR A 237 1.90 -8.09 -7.91
CA TYR A 237 0.72 -7.81 -8.72
C TYR A 237 0.69 -8.65 -10.00
N GLY A 238 1.79 -8.69 -10.75
CA GLY A 238 1.90 -9.46 -11.99
C GLY A 238 1.66 -10.95 -11.75
N LEU A 239 2.24 -11.52 -10.70
CA LEU A 239 2.02 -12.90 -10.28
C LEU A 239 0.55 -13.19 -9.93
N VAL A 240 -0.08 -12.32 -9.12
CA VAL A 240 -1.48 -12.49 -8.72
C VAL A 240 -2.43 -12.32 -9.92
N MET A 241 -2.17 -11.38 -10.83
CA MET A 241 -3.00 -11.22 -12.04
C MET A 241 -2.82 -12.40 -12.99
N ALA A 242 -1.58 -12.82 -13.27
CA ALA A 242 -1.30 -13.96 -14.15
C ALA A 242 -1.95 -15.25 -13.63
N THR A 243 -1.93 -15.46 -12.32
CA THR A 243 -2.59 -16.61 -11.68
C THR A 243 -4.12 -16.52 -11.75
N ASP A 244 -4.75 -15.35 -11.58
CA ASP A 244 -6.20 -15.19 -11.81
C ASP A 244 -6.59 -15.41 -13.28
N ILE A 245 -5.78 -14.94 -14.23
CA ILE A 245 -6.02 -15.10 -15.66
C ILE A 245 -5.88 -16.57 -16.08
N ALA A 246 -4.79 -17.24 -15.67
CA ALA A 246 -4.56 -18.65 -15.94
C ALA A 246 -5.68 -19.53 -15.34
N ARG A 247 -6.18 -19.17 -14.15
CA ARG A 247 -7.34 -19.82 -13.55
C ARG A 247 -8.59 -19.66 -14.41
N ARG A 248 -8.92 -18.47 -14.92
CA ARG A 248 -10.12 -18.27 -15.75
C ARG A 248 -10.14 -19.16 -17.00
N ARG A 249 -8.97 -19.61 -17.47
CA ARG A 249 -8.83 -20.57 -18.58
C ARG A 249 -9.04 -22.02 -18.16
N ARG A 250 -8.87 -22.35 -16.89
CA ARG A 250 -9.05 -23.71 -16.35
C ARG A 250 -10.39 -23.80 -15.62
N THR A 251 -11.25 -24.74 -16.01
CA THR A 251 -12.58 -24.96 -15.41
C THR A 251 -12.55 -25.58 -14.00
N SER A 252 -11.37 -25.68 -13.37
CA SER A 252 -11.22 -26.36 -12.07
C SER A 252 -11.54 -25.45 -10.88
N ALA A 253 -12.21 -26.04 -9.89
CA ALA A 253 -12.65 -25.38 -8.66
C ALA A 253 -11.50 -25.27 -7.64
N GLY A 254 -11.41 -24.10 -7.01
CA GLY A 254 -10.47 -23.80 -5.93
C GLY A 254 -9.19 -23.12 -6.43
N THR A 255 -9.02 -21.84 -6.07
CA THR A 255 -7.77 -21.12 -6.31
C THR A 255 -7.15 -20.74 -4.97
N PRO A 256 -5.81 -20.83 -4.84
CA PRO A 256 -5.10 -20.32 -3.66
C PRO A 256 -5.33 -18.82 -3.44
N LEU A 257 -5.82 -18.08 -4.44
CA LEU A 257 -6.16 -16.66 -4.34
C LEU A 257 -7.47 -16.40 -3.59
N GLN A 258 -8.37 -17.37 -3.45
CA GLN A 258 -9.67 -17.15 -2.81
C GLN A 258 -9.55 -16.69 -1.35
N PRO A 259 -8.77 -17.37 -0.49
CA PRO A 259 -8.57 -16.90 0.89
C PRO A 259 -8.02 -15.47 0.94
N LEU A 260 -7.04 -15.15 0.10
CA LEU A 260 -6.45 -13.81 0.01
C LEU A 260 -7.47 -12.78 -0.46
N ALA A 261 -8.29 -13.10 -1.47
CA ALA A 261 -9.35 -12.22 -1.93
C ALA A 261 -10.41 -11.96 -0.85
N VAL A 262 -10.75 -12.98 -0.05
CA VAL A 262 -11.66 -12.82 1.09
C VAL A 262 -11.10 -11.83 2.11
N ILE A 263 -9.82 -11.99 2.48
CA ILE A 263 -9.10 -11.07 3.38
C ILE A 263 -9.05 -9.66 2.79
N GLY A 264 -8.72 -9.52 1.50
CA GLY A 264 -8.62 -8.23 0.83
C GLY A 264 -9.92 -7.42 0.85
N ARG A 265 -11.09 -8.07 0.89
CA ARG A 265 -12.41 -7.38 1.02
C ARG A 265 -12.61 -6.72 2.37
N VAL A 266 -11.90 -7.16 3.40
CA VAL A 266 -11.96 -6.65 4.78
C VAL A 266 -10.63 -6.02 5.23
N ALA A 267 -9.78 -5.64 4.26
CA ALA A 267 -8.42 -5.18 4.53
C ALA A 267 -8.34 -3.92 5.42
N LEU A 268 -9.28 -2.98 5.31
CA LEU A 268 -9.29 -1.78 6.14
C LEU A 268 -9.73 -2.10 7.57
N SER A 269 -10.72 -2.98 7.74
CA SER A 269 -11.10 -3.44 9.08
C SER A 269 -9.98 -4.26 9.72
N LEU A 270 -9.32 -5.14 8.97
CA LEU A 270 -8.13 -5.86 9.43
C LEU A 270 -7.02 -4.86 9.80
N TYR A 271 -6.79 -3.83 8.99
CA TYR A 271 -5.82 -2.78 9.30
C TYR A 271 -6.09 -2.15 10.67
N VAL A 272 -7.31 -1.67 10.90
CA VAL A 272 -7.65 -1.05 12.18
C VAL A 272 -7.56 -2.06 13.33
N ALA A 273 -8.09 -3.26 13.13
CA ALA A 273 -8.18 -4.27 14.18
C ALA A 273 -6.80 -4.80 14.63
N HIS A 274 -5.86 -5.07 13.72
CA HIS A 274 -4.54 -5.60 14.13
C HIS A 274 -3.71 -4.53 14.86
N VAL A 275 -3.83 -3.25 14.48
CA VAL A 275 -3.19 -2.15 15.21
C VAL A 275 -3.76 -2.03 16.62
N VAL A 276 -5.08 -2.05 16.76
CA VAL A 276 -5.74 -2.05 18.09
C VAL A 276 -5.38 -3.30 18.90
N LEU A 277 -5.24 -4.45 18.25
CA LEU A 277 -4.84 -5.71 18.89
C LEU A 277 -3.39 -5.66 19.42
N LEU A 278 -2.49 -4.88 18.81
CA LEU A 278 -1.12 -4.75 19.32
C LEU A 278 -1.08 -4.12 20.71
N VAL A 279 -1.90 -3.10 20.97
CA VAL A 279 -1.90 -2.36 22.24
C VAL A 279 -1.93 -3.27 23.48
N PRO A 280 -2.83 -4.27 23.60
CA PRO A 280 -2.78 -5.22 24.71
C PRO A 280 -1.76 -6.35 24.53
N VAL A 281 -1.39 -6.73 23.30
CA VAL A 281 -0.46 -7.86 23.06
C VAL A 281 0.98 -7.49 23.43
N ILE A 282 1.39 -6.26 23.15
CA ILE A 282 2.74 -5.75 23.45
C ILE A 282 3.13 -5.95 24.93
N PRO A 283 2.35 -5.45 25.92
CA PRO A 283 2.69 -5.62 27.33
C PRO A 283 2.56 -7.07 27.84
N ILE A 284 1.80 -7.94 27.16
CA ILE A 284 1.71 -9.37 27.49
C ILE A 284 3.00 -10.10 27.11
N PHE A 285 3.68 -9.66 26.05
CA PHE A 285 4.89 -10.27 25.53
C PHE A 285 6.05 -9.26 25.41
N PRO A 286 6.55 -8.69 26.53
CA PRO A 286 7.57 -7.64 26.50
C PRO A 286 8.87 -8.10 25.85
N GLU A 287 9.22 -9.37 26.02
CA GLU A 287 10.41 -9.98 25.42
C GLU A 287 10.21 -10.43 23.97
N GLY A 288 8.99 -10.37 23.44
CA GLY A 288 8.65 -10.92 22.14
C GLY A 288 8.89 -12.43 21.99
N GLY A 289 9.27 -12.85 20.80
CA GLY A 289 9.54 -14.24 20.40
C GLY A 289 8.62 -14.75 19.30
N TRP A 290 8.84 -16.00 18.89
CA TRP A 290 8.02 -16.65 17.85
C TRP A 290 6.58 -16.86 18.28
N LEU A 291 6.33 -17.07 19.58
CA LEU A 291 4.98 -17.26 20.09
C LEU A 291 4.08 -16.02 19.87
N PRO A 292 4.42 -14.80 20.33
CA PRO A 292 3.63 -13.61 20.04
C PRO A 292 3.57 -13.27 18.55
N PHE A 293 4.66 -13.49 17.79
CA PHE A 293 4.65 -13.30 16.35
C PHE A 293 3.61 -14.18 15.65
N LEU A 294 3.67 -15.50 15.87
CA LEU A 294 2.76 -16.45 15.22
C LEU A 294 1.33 -16.27 15.71
N PHE A 295 1.15 -16.05 17.02
CA PHE A 295 -0.16 -15.74 17.60
C PHE A 295 -0.79 -14.51 16.95
N PHE A 296 -0.05 -13.40 16.90
CA PHE A 296 -0.54 -12.14 16.35
C PHE A 296 -0.88 -12.24 14.86
N VAL A 297 0.01 -12.81 14.06
CA VAL A 297 -0.21 -13.03 12.62
C VAL A 297 -1.42 -13.94 12.40
N TRP A 298 -1.48 -15.08 13.11
CA TRP A 298 -2.54 -16.05 12.94
C TRP A 298 -3.90 -15.49 13.33
N VAL A 299 -4.03 -14.89 14.52
CA VAL A 299 -5.29 -14.30 14.99
C VAL A 299 -5.79 -13.22 14.04
N SER A 300 -4.90 -12.35 13.58
CA SER A 300 -5.24 -11.27 12.65
C SER A 300 -5.71 -11.81 11.30
N VAL A 301 -4.94 -12.71 10.69
CA VAL A 301 -5.22 -13.24 9.33
C VAL A 301 -6.41 -14.20 9.35
N ALA A 302 -6.45 -15.14 10.30
CA ALA A 302 -7.56 -16.09 10.43
C ALA A 302 -8.86 -15.40 10.84
N GLY A 303 -8.79 -14.41 11.74
CA GLY A 303 -9.93 -13.59 12.14
C GLY A 303 -10.52 -12.81 10.96
N ALA A 304 -9.67 -12.14 10.17
CA ALA A 304 -10.11 -11.43 8.96
C ALA A 304 -10.68 -12.37 7.90
N TRP A 305 -10.04 -13.53 7.68
CA TRP A 305 -10.57 -14.53 6.75
C TRP A 305 -11.94 -15.04 7.19
N ALA A 306 -12.09 -15.41 8.47
CA ALA A 306 -13.35 -15.89 9.03
C ALA A 306 -14.44 -14.82 8.91
N TRP A 307 -14.15 -13.57 9.29
CA TRP A 307 -15.10 -12.47 9.12
C TRP A 307 -15.50 -12.29 7.65
N GLY A 308 -14.52 -12.20 6.76
CA GLY A 308 -14.75 -12.03 5.33
C GLY A 308 -15.51 -13.18 4.68
N ARG A 309 -15.43 -14.39 5.26
CA ARG A 309 -16.10 -15.60 4.78
C ARG A 309 -17.53 -15.75 5.30
N PHE A 310 -17.79 -15.42 6.58
CA PHE A 310 -19.08 -15.68 7.23
C PHE A 310 -19.95 -14.43 7.39
N VAL A 311 -19.35 -13.25 7.58
CA VAL A 311 -20.07 -11.98 7.75
C VAL A 311 -20.06 -11.16 6.45
N GLY A 312 -18.94 -11.18 5.74
CA GLY A 312 -18.77 -10.48 4.47
C GLY A 312 -17.99 -9.18 4.61
N ARG A 313 -18.67 -8.04 4.50
CA ARG A 313 -18.00 -6.72 4.50
C ARG A 313 -17.52 -6.35 5.90
N GLY A 314 -16.35 -5.73 6.00
CA GLY A 314 -15.81 -5.26 7.28
C GLY A 314 -16.53 -3.99 7.79
N PRO A 315 -16.61 -3.80 9.11
CA PRO A 315 -17.31 -2.67 9.73
C PRO A 315 -16.74 -1.31 9.31
N VAL A 316 -15.41 -1.18 9.22
CA VAL A 316 -14.77 0.09 8.84
C VAL A 316 -15.01 0.40 7.36
N GLU A 317 -14.95 -0.60 6.49
CA GLU A 317 -15.29 -0.44 5.08
C GLU A 317 -16.75 -0.06 4.86
N TRP A 318 -17.65 -0.55 5.72
CA TRP A 318 -19.06 -0.17 5.71
C TRP A 318 -19.23 1.30 6.12
N LEU A 319 -18.63 1.72 7.25
CA LEU A 319 -18.67 3.10 7.73
C LEU A 319 -18.15 4.09 6.69
N VAL A 320 -16.97 3.84 6.12
CA VAL A 320 -16.36 4.72 5.12
C VAL A 320 -17.22 4.85 3.86
N ASP A 321 -17.93 3.80 3.47
CA ASP A 321 -18.80 3.84 2.29
C ASP A 321 -20.16 4.45 2.58
N ALA A 322 -20.66 4.33 3.81
CA ALA A 322 -21.88 4.99 4.27
C ALA A 322 -21.75 6.52 4.23
N VAL A 323 -20.58 7.06 4.60
CA VAL A 323 -20.31 8.51 4.51
C VAL A 323 -19.91 8.97 3.10
N SER A 324 -19.59 8.04 2.19
CA SER A 324 -19.13 8.37 0.84
C SER A 324 -20.29 8.74 -0.12
N PRO A 325 -20.18 9.82 -0.92
CA PRO A 325 -21.21 10.24 -1.90
C PRO A 325 -21.60 9.12 -2.86
N SER A 326 -22.88 8.87 -3.15
CA SER A 326 -23.37 7.70 -3.91
C SER A 326 -22.61 7.41 -5.22
N ARG A 327 -22.46 6.11 -5.57
CA ARG A 327 -21.81 5.69 -6.83
C ARG A 327 -22.69 5.92 -8.07
N ARG A 328 -24.01 6.01 -7.88
CA ARG A 328 -25.00 6.21 -8.95
C ARG A 328 -25.52 7.65 -8.94
N PRO A 329 -25.83 8.24 -10.11
CA PRO A 329 -26.54 9.52 -10.14
C PRO A 329 -27.89 9.38 -9.41
N PRO A 330 -28.40 10.47 -8.80
CA PRO A 330 -29.80 10.52 -8.39
C PRO A 330 -30.66 10.17 -9.60
N VAL A 331 -31.63 9.28 -9.43
CA VAL A 331 -32.67 9.10 -10.45
C VAL A 331 -33.41 10.44 -10.50
N GLU A 332 -33.30 11.17 -11.62
CA GLU A 332 -34.22 12.27 -11.89
C GLU A 332 -35.62 11.67 -11.90
N VAL A 333 -36.38 11.93 -10.85
CA VAL A 333 -37.82 11.72 -10.88
C VAL A 333 -38.33 12.77 -11.86
N ALA A 334 -38.59 12.35 -13.10
CA ALA A 334 -39.26 13.19 -14.09
C ALA A 334 -40.57 13.68 -13.47
N ALA A 335 -40.65 14.98 -13.23
CA ALA A 335 -41.84 15.69 -12.79
C ALA A 335 -42.70 16.06 -14.01
#